data_AF-A0A1B9LHI7-F1
#
_entry.id   AF-A0A1B9LHI7-F1
#
_cell.length_a   1.000
_cell.length_b   1.000
_cell.length_c   1.000
_cell.angle_alpha   90.00
_cell.angle_beta   90.00
_cell.angle_gamma   90.00
#
_symmetry.space_group_name_H-M   'P 1'
#
loop_
_entity.id
_entity.type
_entity.pdbx_description
1 polymer ?
#
loop_
_entity_poly.entity_id
_entity_poly.type
_entity_poly.pdbx_seq_one_letter_code
_entity_poly.pdbx_strand_id
1 'polypeptide(L)' 'MSTMNISIPESLRVHVEQKVKKGLYSTHSEYVKELIRKDLEREKLRDLIMEGINSPTGSVIDEDYFASLKRRIEE' A
#
# COMPACT_ATOMS: atom_id res chain seq x y z
N MET A 1 -3.25 13.25 -18.60
CA MET A 1 -3.00 11.81 -18.37
C MET A 1 -1.98 11.34 -19.38
N SER A 2 -1.00 10.55 -18.97
CA SER A 2 -0.08 9.87 -19.89
C SER A 2 -0.68 8.52 -20.28
N THR A 3 -0.65 8.19 -21.57
CA THR A 3 -1.11 6.88 -22.08
C THR A 3 0.03 5.87 -22.04
N MET A 4 -0.24 4.67 -21.54
CA MET A 4 0.71 3.56 -21.51
C MET A 4 0.12 2.39 -22.30
N ASN A 5 0.82 1.95 -23.36
CA ASN A 5 0.44 0.78 -24.13
C ASN A 5 1.19 -0.44 -23.59
N ILE A 6 0.44 -1.52 -23.32
CA ILE A 6 0.97 -2.75 -22.73
C ILE A 6 0.38 -3.95 -23.46
N SER A 7 1.25 -4.88 -23.88
CA SER A 7 0.85 -6.17 -24.42
C SER A 7 0.78 -7.18 -23.29
N ILE A 8 -0.33 -7.91 -23.19
CA ILE A 8 -0.55 -8.93 -22.17
C ILE A 8 -1.02 -10.23 -22.82
N PRO A 9 -0.69 -11.40 -22.25
CA PRO A 9 -1.24 -12.68 -22.68
C PRO A 9 -2.77 -12.71 -22.61
N GLU A 10 -3.38 -13.55 -23.46
CA GLU A 10 -4.83 -13.77 -23.52
C GLU A 10 -5.43 -14.07 -22.15
N SER A 11 -4.76 -14.93 -21.39
CA SER A 11 -5.20 -15.33 -20.04
C SER A 11 -5.36 -14.16 -19.08
N LEU A 12 -4.46 -13.18 -19.13
CA LEU A 12 -4.54 -11.98 -18.30
C LEU A 12 -5.70 -11.08 -18.75
N ARG A 13 -5.92 -10.94 -20.06
CA ARG A 13 -7.04 -10.12 -20.56
C ARG A 13 -8.38 -10.68 -20.13
N VAL A 14 -8.59 -12.00 -20.29
CA VAL A 14 -9.79 -12.69 -19.81
C VAL A 14 -10.00 -12.49 -18.31
N HIS A 15 -8.92 -12.54 -17.52
CA HIS A 15 -9.00 -12.28 -16.09
C HIS A 15 -9.47 -10.84 -15.79
N VAL A 16 -8.90 -9.83 -16.47
CA VAL A 16 -9.31 -8.43 -16.28
C VAL A 16 -10.76 -8.22 -16.73
N GLU A 17 -11.17 -8.80 -17.85
CA GLU A 17 -12.57 -8.72 -18.33
C GLU A 17 -13.54 -9.28 -17.29
N GLN A 18 -13.22 -10.38 -16.63
CA GLN A 18 -14.06 -10.93 -15.56
C GLN A 18 -14.17 -9.98 -14.36
N LYS A 19 -13.10 -9.25 -14.02
CA LYS A 19 -13.12 -8.25 -12.94
C LYS A 19 -14.02 -7.06 -13.29
N VAL A 20 -13.99 -6.61 -14.54
CA VAL A 20 -14.86 -5.55 -15.07
C VAL A 20 -16.32 -6.02 -15.12
N LYS A 21 -16.59 -7.22 -15.65
CA LYS A 21 -17.95 -7.81 -15.72
C LYS A 21 -18.61 -8.01 -14.36
N LYS A 22 -17.82 -8.24 -13.31
CA LYS A 22 -18.32 -8.33 -11.92
C LYS A 22 -18.72 -6.98 -11.32
N GLY A 23 -18.62 -5.88 -12.09
CA GLY A 23 -18.99 -4.53 -11.65
C GLY A 23 -17.99 -3.90 -10.65
N LEU A 24 -16.87 -4.57 -10.38
CA LEU A 24 -15.85 -4.07 -9.46
C LEU A 24 -15.02 -2.94 -10.08
N TYR A 25 -14.99 -2.86 -11.41
CA TYR A 25 -14.23 -1.87 -12.19
C TYR A 25 -15.00 -1.51 -13.45
N SER A 26 -14.94 -0.24 -13.87
CA SER A 26 -15.65 0.27 -15.05
C SER A 26 -14.85 0.05 -16.34
N THR A 27 -13.52 -0.02 -16.26
CA THR A 27 -12.64 -0.24 -17.42
C THR A 27 -11.43 -1.11 -17.06
N HIS A 28 -10.81 -1.70 -18.08
CA HIS A 28 -9.53 -2.41 -17.93
C HIS A 28 -8.44 -1.52 -17.34
N SER A 29 -8.34 -0.27 -17.82
CA SER A 29 -7.36 0.70 -17.33
C SER A 29 -7.59 1.08 -15.87
N GLU A 30 -8.84 1.07 -15.41
CA GLU A 30 -9.15 1.28 -14.00
C GLU A 30 -8.64 0.14 -13.11
N TYR A 31 -8.87 -1.11 -13.53
CA TYR A 31 -8.32 -2.27 -12.83
C TYR A 31 -6.80 -2.21 -12.75
N VAL A 32 -6.12 -1.92 -13.85
CA VAL A 32 -4.65 -1.82 -13.89
C VAL A 32 -4.14 -0.68 -13.02
N LYS A 33 -4.77 0.50 -13.06
CA LYS A 33 -4.41 1.62 -12.16
C LYS A 33 -4.52 1.22 -10.69
N GLU A 34 -5.56 0.48 -10.33
CA GLU A 34 -5.76 0.04 -8.97
C GLU A 34 -4.72 -1.00 -8.53
N LEU A 35 -4.33 -1.92 -9.43
CA LEU A 35 -3.23 -2.83 -9.17
C LEU A 35 -1.92 -2.10 -8.91
N ILE A 36 -1.61 -1.07 -9.71
CA ILE A 36 -0.40 -0.24 -9.53
C ILE A 36 -0.43 0.47 -8.17
N ARG A 37 -1.57 1.03 -7.75
CA ARG A 37 -1.68 1.65 -6.42
C ARG A 37 -1.42 0.65 -5.29
N LYS A 38 -2.03 -0.53 -5.37
CA LYS A 38 -1.82 -1.60 -4.38
C LYS A 38 -0.37 -2.07 -4.34
N ASP A 39 0.31 -2.06 -5.48
CA ASP A 39 1.74 -2.38 -5.55
C ASP A 39 2.58 -1.32 -4.84
N LEU A 40 2.35 -0.04 -5.15
CA LEU A 40 3.02 1.09 -4.47
C LEU A 40 2.76 1.10 -2.96
N GLU A 41 1.54 0.78 -2.51
CA GLU A 41 1.22 0.66 -1.09
C GLU A 41 1.99 -0.46 -0.41
N ARG A 42 2.16 -1.60 -1.08
CA ARG A 42 2.96 -2.72 -0.56
C ARG A 42 4.44 -2.38 -0.50
N GLU A 43 4.97 -1.71 -1.52
CA GLU A 43 6.35 -1.22 -1.51
C GLU A 43 6.56 -0.26 -0.35
N LYS A 44 5.68 0.74 -0.18
CA LYS A 44 5.75 1.68 0.93
C LYS A 44 5.69 0.99 2.30
N LEU A 45 4.80 0.00 2.46
CA LEU A 45 4.72 -0.76 3.70
C LEU A 45 6.01 -1.54 3.97
N ARG A 46 6.58 -2.18 2.94
CA ARG A 46 7.85 -2.90 3.05
C ARG A 46 8.97 -1.96 3.48
N ASP A 47 9.02 -0.77 2.91
CA ASP A 47 10.05 0.22 3.23
C ASP A 47 9.93 0.69 4.69
N LEU A 48 8.72 0.95 5.18
CA LEU A 48 8.46 1.27 6.59
C LEU A 48 8.86 0.14 7.54
N ILE A 49 8.61 -1.11 7.16
CA ILE A 49 9.05 -2.28 7.95
C ILE A 49 10.58 -2.33 7.99
N MET A 50 11.25 -2.11 6.86
CA MET A 50 12.72 -2.08 6.80
C MET A 50 13.30 -0.94 7.64
N GLU A 51 12.66 0.24 7.62
CA GLU A 51 13.03 1.36 8.50
C GLU A 51 12.91 0.96 9.98
N GLY A 52 11.81 0.31 10.37
CA GLY A 52 11.62 -0.21 11.72
C GLY A 52 12.67 -1.26 12.12
N ILE A 53 13.01 -2.19 11.24
CA ILE A 53 14.06 -3.21 11.49
C ILE A 53 15.43 -2.55 11.69
N ASN A 54 15.74 -1.52 10.92
CA ASN A 54 17.00 -0.79 11.03
C ASN A 54 17.01 0.27 12.14
N SER A 55 15.88 0.49 12.82
CA SER A 55 15.80 1.44 13.92
C SER A 55 16.47 0.88 15.18
N PRO A 56 16.97 1.76 16.08
CA PRO A 56 17.46 1.33 17.39
C PRO A 56 16.37 0.59 18.18
N THR A 57 16.79 -0.30 19.08
CA THR A 57 15.86 -0.98 19.98
C THR A 57 14.97 0.02 20.72
N GLY A 58 13.65 -0.14 20.57
CA GLY A 58 12.67 0.70 21.26
C GLY A 58 12.69 0.48 22.77
N SER A 59 12.21 1.49 23.51
CA SER A 59 11.94 1.35 24.95
C SER A 59 10.77 0.40 25.20
N VAL A 60 10.69 -0.15 26.41
CA VAL A 60 9.49 -0.87 26.86
C VAL A 60 8.30 0.09 26.80
N ILE A 61 7.19 -0.37 26.23
CA ILE A 61 5.96 0.41 26.12
C ILE A 61 5.12 0.10 27.35
N ASP A 62 5.35 0.85 28.43
CA ASP A 62 4.67 0.73 29.72
C ASP A 62 3.95 2.05 30.12
N GLU A 63 3.40 2.08 31.33
CA GLU A 63 2.68 3.25 31.85
C GLU A 63 3.58 4.49 31.95
N ASP A 64 4.86 4.30 32.30
CA ASP A 64 5.84 5.38 32.40
C ASP A 64 6.19 5.97 31.03
N TYR A 65 6.33 5.12 30.01
CA TYR A 65 6.48 5.55 28.62
C TYR A 65 5.35 6.49 28.20
N PHE A 66 4.08 6.11 28.43
CA PHE A 66 2.94 6.96 28.09
C PHE A 66 2.83 8.22 28.96
N ALA A 67 3.17 8.13 30.25
CA ALA A 67 3.21 9.30 31.13
C ALA A 67 4.28 10.31 30.71
N SER A 68 5.43 9.84 30.17
CA SER A 68 6.46 10.70 29.60
C SER A 68 5.98 11.39 28.31
N LEU A 69 5.24 10.67 27.45
CA LEU A 69 4.70 11.20 26.21
C LEU A 69 3.66 12.31 26.46
N LYS A 70 2.77 12.14 27.45
CA LYS A 70 1.78 13.15 27.82
C LYS A 70 2.44 14.43 28.34
N ARG A 71 3.43 14.30 29.23
CA ARG A 71 4.21 15.45 29.74
C ARG A 71 4.84 16.27 28.61
N ARG A 72 5.37 15.62 27.58
CA ARG A 72 5.97 16.28 26.39
C ARG A 72 4.98 17.10 25.54
N ILE A 73 3.67 16.87 25.67
CA ILE A 73 2.64 17.61 24.93
C ILE A 73 2.12 18.79 25.76
N GLU A 74 2.26 18.73 27.09
CA GLU A 74 1.80 19.77 28.03
C GLU A 74 2.84 20.89 28.27
N GLU A 75 4.09 20.69 27.82
CA GLU A 75 5.13 21.73 27.68
C GLU A 75 5.04 22.45 26.33
#